data_AF-A3UIS1-F1
#
_entry.id   AF-A3UIS1-F1
#
_cell.length_a   1.000
_cell.length_b   1.000
_cell.length_c   1.000
_cell.angle_alpha   90.00
_cell.angle_beta   90.00
_cell.angle_gamma   90.00
#
_symmetry.space_group_name_H-M   'P 1'
#
loop_
_entity.id
_entity.type
_entity.pdbx_description
1 polymer ?
#
loop_
_entity_poly.entity_id
_entity_poly.type
_entity_poly.pdbx_seq_one_letter_code
_entity_poly.pdbx_strand_id
1 'polypeptide(L)'
;MCDDPLCAARIEALEVENTALREQLARLRAEWMNPEWRAPVELGLTPNEEAILAALKARGALTKDQIHFELYGDRIDGGPEMKIVDVLVCKLRKKLKPFEIAIDTEWGRGYALTAQSKDRLNAMEAAHV
;
A
#
# COMPACT_ATOMS: atom_id res chain seq x y z
N MET A 1 34.60 3.20 22.47
CA MET A 1 33.73 2.27 21.72
C MET A 1 33.15 1.35 22.77
N CYS A 2 31.82 1.25 22.85
CA CYS A 2 31.16 0.59 23.97
C CYS A 2 31.07 -0.92 23.66
N ASP A 3 32.15 -1.65 23.93
CA ASP A 3 32.19 -3.13 23.96
C ASP A 3 31.60 -3.64 25.28
N ASP A 4 30.38 -3.18 25.61
CA ASP A 4 29.66 -3.67 26.78
C ASP A 4 28.82 -4.90 26.37
N PRO A 5 29.05 -6.10 26.91
CA PRO A 5 28.26 -7.29 26.62
C PRO A 5 26.77 -7.13 26.93
N LEU A 6 26.38 -6.20 27.83
CA LEU A 6 24.97 -5.84 28.02
C LEU A 6 24.36 -5.11 26.82
N CYS A 7 25.17 -4.34 26.08
CA CYS A 7 24.70 -3.61 24.91
C CYS A 7 24.44 -4.58 23.74
N ALA A 8 25.34 -5.53 23.53
CA ALA A 8 25.19 -6.60 22.53
C ALA A 8 23.97 -7.49 22.82
N ALA A 9 23.81 -7.95 24.07
CA ALA A 9 22.65 -8.77 24.47
C ALA A 9 21.31 -8.03 24.32
N ARG A 10 21.29 -6.71 24.59
CA ARG A 10 20.09 -5.91 24.40
C ARG A 10 19.77 -5.66 22.93
N ILE A 11 20.78 -5.48 22.08
CA ILE A 11 20.59 -5.38 20.63
C ILE A 11 20.01 -6.69 20.08
N GLU A 12 20.58 -7.83 20.46
CA GLU A 12 20.09 -9.14 20.04
C GLU A 12 18.64 -9.38 20.49
N ALA A 13 18.31 -9.04 21.75
CA ALA A 13 16.94 -9.13 22.25
C ALA A 13 15.97 -8.23 21.45
N LEU A 14 16.38 -7.00 21.13
CA LEU A 14 15.58 -6.07 20.32
C LEU A 14 15.44 -6.53 18.87
N GLU A 15 16.45 -7.19 18.30
CA GLU A 15 16.40 -7.75 16.95
C GLU A 15 15.45 -8.94 16.89
N VAL A 16 15.47 -9.83 17.89
CA VAL A 16 14.52 -10.95 18.03
C VAL A 16 13.08 -10.46 18.23
N GLU A 17 12.89 -9.42 19.03
CA GLU A 17 11.57 -8.81 19.18
C GLU A 17 11.09 -8.15 17.88
N ASN A 18 11.98 -7.46 17.16
CA ASN A 18 11.66 -6.86 15.86
C ASN A 18 11.29 -7.91 14.81
N THR A 19 12.00 -9.03 14.74
CA THR A 19 11.65 -10.11 13.79
C THR A 19 10.29 -10.70 14.11
N ALA A 20 10.01 -10.99 15.39
CA ALA A 20 8.70 -11.49 15.81
C ALA A 20 7.56 -10.51 15.51
N LEU A 21 7.76 -9.21 15.78
CA LEU A 21 6.78 -8.16 15.49
C LEU A 21 6.53 -8.00 13.98
N ARG A 22 7.57 -8.11 13.16
CA ARG A 22 7.45 -8.08 11.69
C ARG A 22 6.68 -9.29 11.16
N GLU A 23 6.91 -10.48 11.71
CA GLU A 23 6.13 -11.67 11.36
C GLU A 23 4.66 -11.55 11.75
N GLN A 24 4.37 -10.98 12.93
CA GLN A 24 2.98 -10.70 13.34
C GLN A 24 2.31 -9.70 12.39
N LEU A 25 3.00 -8.63 12.00
CA LEU A 25 2.50 -7.68 11.02
C LEU A 25 2.27 -8.32 9.65
N ALA A 26 3.16 -9.18 9.18
CA ALA A 26 3.00 -9.90 7.91
C ALA A 26 1.75 -10.79 7.94
N ARG A 27 1.52 -11.50 9.05
CA ARG A 27 0.34 -12.36 9.25
C ARG A 27 -0.96 -11.56 9.27
N LEU A 28 -1.01 -10.49 10.07
CA LEU A 28 -2.19 -9.63 10.16
C LEU A 28 -2.47 -8.94 8.81
N ARG A 29 -1.43 -8.55 8.07
CA ARG A 29 -1.58 -8.04 6.71
C ARG A 29 -2.13 -9.08 5.76
N ALA A 30 -1.67 -10.33 5.82
CA ALA A 30 -2.19 -11.40 4.97
C ALA A 30 -3.67 -11.68 5.22
N GLU A 31 -4.13 -11.54 6.47
CA GLU A 31 -5.53 -11.76 6.84
C GLU A 31 -6.46 -10.59 6.47
N TRP A 32 -5.94 -9.36 6.46
CA TRP A 32 -6.74 -8.14 6.20
C TRP A 32 -6.61 -7.56 4.80
N MET A 33 -5.63 -8.04 4.02
CA MET A 33 -5.54 -7.70 2.60
C MET A 33 -6.28 -8.74 1.79
N ASN A 34 -7.01 -8.30 0.76
CA ASN A 34 -7.55 -9.20 -0.25
C ASN A 34 -6.42 -9.52 -1.24
N PRO A 35 -5.62 -10.59 -1.03
CA PRO A 35 -4.35 -10.78 -1.71
C PRO A 35 -4.55 -11.20 -3.17
N GLU A 36 -5.77 -11.63 -3.49
CA GLU A 36 -6.16 -12.15 -4.79
C GLU A 36 -6.91 -11.11 -5.64
N TRP A 37 -7.16 -9.91 -5.09
CA TRP A 37 -7.79 -8.87 -5.89
C TRP A 37 -6.84 -8.37 -6.98
N ARG A 38 -7.17 -8.70 -8.22
CA ARG A 38 -6.48 -8.23 -9.41
C ARG A 38 -7.32 -7.17 -10.09
N ALA A 39 -6.67 -6.07 -10.48
CA ALA A 39 -7.36 -5.02 -11.20
C ALA A 39 -7.79 -5.52 -12.60
N PRO A 40 -8.96 -5.08 -13.11
CA PRO A 40 -9.36 -5.36 -14.48
C PRO A 40 -8.27 -4.94 -15.49
N VAL A 41 -7.99 -5.80 -16.47
CA VAL A 41 -6.86 -5.64 -17.41
C VAL A 41 -7.01 -4.35 -18.25
N GLU A 42 -8.25 -3.91 -18.46
CA GLU A 42 -8.62 -2.69 -19.20
C GLU A 42 -8.03 -1.43 -18.58
N LEU A 43 -7.76 -1.44 -17.27
CA LEU A 43 -7.15 -0.30 -16.57
C LEU A 43 -5.67 -0.10 -16.93
N GLY A 44 -4.99 -1.12 -17.47
CA GLY A 44 -3.60 -1.03 -17.93
C GLY A 44 -2.62 -0.55 -16.86
N LEU A 45 -2.81 -1.00 -15.62
CA LEU A 45 -2.02 -0.57 -14.47
C LEU A 45 -0.66 -1.27 -14.42
N THR A 46 0.35 -0.56 -13.94
CA THR A 46 1.63 -1.16 -13.52
C THR A 46 1.48 -1.82 -12.16
N PRO A 47 2.40 -2.73 -11.75
CA PRO A 47 2.30 -3.41 -10.46
C PRO A 47 2.15 -2.46 -9.25
N ASN A 48 2.87 -1.34 -9.25
CA ASN A 48 2.76 -0.34 -8.17
C ASN A 48 1.40 0.38 -8.20
N GLU A 49 0.87 0.70 -9.38
CA GLU A 49 -0.43 1.35 -9.53
C GLU A 49 -1.58 0.41 -9.12
N GLU A 50 -1.48 -0.86 -9.48
CA GLU A 50 -2.41 -1.92 -9.07
C GLU A 50 -2.40 -2.10 -7.55
N ALA A 51 -1.21 -2.18 -6.93
CA ALA A 51 -1.07 -2.29 -5.48
C ALA A 51 -1.70 -1.10 -4.73
N ILE A 52 -1.47 0.14 -5.21
CA ILE A 52 -2.11 1.34 -4.64
C ILE A 52 -3.63 1.24 -4.72
N LEU A 53 -4.15 0.87 -5.90
CA LEU A 53 -5.59 0.79 -6.11
C LEU A 53 -6.23 -0.33 -5.27
N ALA A 54 -5.56 -1.46 -5.13
CA ALA A 54 -5.98 -2.59 -4.30
C ALA A 54 -6.11 -2.19 -2.84
N ALA A 55 -5.07 -1.53 -2.32
CA ALA A 55 -5.06 -1.05 -0.95
C ALA A 55 -6.16 0.01 -0.72
N LEU A 56 -6.37 0.93 -1.67
CA LEU A 56 -7.45 1.93 -1.61
C LEU A 56 -8.84 1.29 -1.67
N LYS A 57 -9.05 0.27 -2.50
CA LYS A 57 -10.34 -0.44 -2.58
C LYS A 57 -10.65 -1.17 -1.26
N ALA A 58 -9.65 -1.82 -0.68
CA ALA A 58 -9.79 -2.56 0.58
C ALA A 58 -10.11 -1.61 1.75
N ARG A 59 -9.35 -0.52 1.91
CA ARG A 59 -9.40 0.33 3.11
C ARG A 59 -10.21 1.63 2.93
N GLY A 60 -10.55 2.02 1.70
CA GLY A 60 -11.31 3.23 1.36
C GLY A 60 -10.48 4.51 1.39
N ALA A 61 -9.65 4.71 2.43
CA ALA A 61 -8.72 5.82 2.54
C ALA A 61 -7.38 5.34 3.08
N LEU A 62 -6.29 5.95 2.62
CA LEU A 62 -4.92 5.61 2.97
C LEU A 62 -4.06 6.86 3.11
N THR A 63 -3.15 6.82 4.09
CA THR A 63 -2.11 7.86 4.21
C THR A 63 -0.99 7.66 3.21
N LYS A 64 -0.21 8.72 2.94
CA LYS A 64 0.98 8.62 2.07
C LYS A 64 1.96 7.60 2.61
N ASP A 65 2.18 7.60 3.92
CA ASP A 65 3.07 6.69 4.63
C ASP A 65 2.58 5.24 4.50
N GLN A 66 1.26 5.01 4.62
CA GLN A 66 0.69 3.67 4.44
C GLN A 66 0.86 3.17 3.00
N ILE A 67 0.68 4.03 2.00
CA ILE A 67 0.90 3.67 0.59
C ILE A 67 2.38 3.41 0.32
N HIS A 68 3.27 4.25 0.86
CA HIS A 68 4.72 4.07 0.72
C HIS A 68 5.15 2.75 1.35
N PHE A 69 4.68 2.48 2.57
CA PHE A 69 4.92 1.23 3.27
C PHE A 69 4.41 0.02 2.46
N GLU A 70 3.20 0.11 1.89
CA GLU A 70 2.62 -0.97 1.07
C GLU A 70 3.50 -1.31 -0.15
N LEU A 71 4.16 -0.31 -0.74
CA LEU A 71 4.98 -0.49 -1.95
C LEU A 71 6.43 -0.89 -1.66
N TYR A 72 6.98 -0.40 -0.55
CA TYR A 72 8.42 -0.42 -0.31
C TYR A 72 8.82 -0.92 1.09
N GLY A 73 7.86 -1.28 1.95
CA GLY A 73 8.10 -1.63 3.35
C GLY A 73 9.02 -2.83 3.57
N ASP A 74 9.10 -3.74 2.59
CA ASP A 74 9.96 -4.92 2.65
C ASP A 74 11.35 -4.69 2.01
N ARG A 75 11.63 -3.49 1.51
CA ARG A 75 12.94 -3.17 0.91
C ARG A 75 13.94 -2.70 1.95
N ILE A 76 15.15 -3.27 1.91
CA ILE A 76 16.24 -2.97 2.83
C ILE A 76 16.75 -1.52 2.68
N ASP A 77 16.66 -0.94 1.47
CA ASP A 77 17.08 0.43 1.18
C ASP A 77 16.03 1.49 1.55
N GLY A 78 14.86 1.08 2.04
CA GLY A 78 13.73 1.97 2.32
C GLY A 78 13.02 2.51 1.07
N GLY A 79 13.45 2.08 -0.13
CA GLY A 79 12.90 2.50 -1.41
C GLY A 79 13.07 4.00 -1.73
N PRO A 80 12.34 4.52 -2.73
CA PRO A 80 12.37 5.93 -3.09
C PRO A 80 11.79 6.82 -1.98
N GLU A 81 12.15 8.12 -2.00
CA GLU A 81 11.56 9.11 -1.11
C GLU A 81 10.02 9.12 -1.18
N MET A 82 9.36 9.37 -0.05
CA MET A 82 7.90 9.33 0.09
C MET A 82 7.11 10.17 -0.93
N LYS A 83 7.73 11.24 -1.47
CA LYS A 83 7.16 12.06 -2.56
C LYS A 83 6.84 11.25 -3.83
N ILE A 84 7.41 10.06 -3.99
CA ILE A 84 7.11 9.16 -5.11
C ILE A 84 5.63 8.76 -5.13
N VAL A 85 4.99 8.67 -3.96
CA VAL A 85 3.56 8.34 -3.83
C VAL A 85 2.72 9.33 -4.61
N ASP A 86 3.03 10.63 -4.52
CA ASP A 86 2.29 11.68 -5.22
C ASP A 86 2.39 11.52 -6.75
N VAL A 87 3.57 11.14 -7.24
CA VAL A 87 3.81 10.90 -8.67
C VAL A 87 3.07 9.66 -9.14
N LEU A 88 3.08 8.58 -8.36
CA LEU A 88 2.35 7.34 -8.67
C LEU A 88 0.85 7.58 -8.67
N VAL A 89 0.30 8.29 -7.68
CA VAL A 89 -1.13 8.65 -7.65
C VAL A 89 -1.50 9.58 -8.80
N CYS A 90 -0.63 10.52 -9.17
CA CYS A 90 -0.83 11.37 -10.35
C CYS A 90 -0.92 10.54 -11.64
N LYS A 91 -0.07 9.52 -11.81
CA LYS A 91 -0.13 8.60 -12.97
C LYS A 91 -1.37 7.72 -12.92
N LEU A 92 -1.67 7.13 -11.77
CA LEU A 92 -2.84 6.29 -11.53
C LEU A 92 -4.14 7.04 -11.86
N ARG A 93 -4.33 8.27 -11.36
CA ARG A 93 -5.49 9.11 -11.66
C ARG A 93 -5.70 9.32 -13.17
N LYS A 94 -4.62 9.50 -13.94
CA LYS A 94 -4.72 9.67 -15.40
C LYS A 94 -5.25 8.41 -16.09
N LYS A 95 -4.85 7.23 -15.62
CA LYS A 95 -5.31 5.94 -16.14
C LYS A 95 -6.75 5.61 -15.74
N LEU A 96 -7.17 6.06 -14.56
CA LEU A 96 -8.52 5.82 -14.02
C LEU A 96 -9.58 6.78 -14.58
N LYS A 97 -9.18 7.97 -15.02
CA LYS A 97 -10.09 9.01 -15.53
C LYS A 97 -11.06 8.53 -16.63
N PRO A 98 -10.64 7.75 -17.65
CA PRO A 98 -11.54 7.26 -18.70
C PRO A 98 -12.64 6.33 -18.18
N PHE A 99 -12.43 5.69 -17.02
CA PHE A 99 -13.35 4.75 -16.41
C PHE A 99 -14.27 5.42 -15.37
N GLU A 100 -14.24 6.75 -15.26
CA GLU A 100 -14.97 7.53 -14.25
C GLU A 100 -14.64 7.10 -12.80
N ILE A 101 -13.41 6.63 -12.57
CA ILE A 101 -12.88 6.28 -11.26
C ILE A 101 -12.04 7.45 -10.75
N ALA A 102 -12.43 8.02 -9.61
CA ALA A 102 -11.81 9.17 -8.98
C ALA A 102 -11.17 8.80 -7.64
N ILE A 103 -9.94 9.29 -7.45
CA ILE A 103 -9.21 9.24 -6.18
C ILE A 103 -9.11 10.68 -5.67
N ASP A 104 -9.68 10.97 -4.51
CA ASP A 104 -9.64 12.27 -3.88
C ASP A 104 -8.36 12.45 -3.05
N THR A 105 -7.92 13.71 -2.93
CA THR A 105 -6.85 14.07 -1.99
C THR A 105 -7.49 14.60 -0.72
N GLU A 106 -7.27 13.92 0.40
CA GLU A 106 -7.57 14.46 1.72
C GLU A 106 -6.32 15.21 2.22
N TRP A 107 -6.37 16.54 2.21
CA TRP A 107 -5.27 17.38 2.64
C TRP A 107 -4.86 17.07 4.08
N GLY A 108 -3.61 16.68 4.29
CA GLY A 108 -3.07 16.28 5.59
C GLY A 108 -3.38 14.83 6.01
N ARG A 109 -4.16 14.07 5.21
CA ARG A 109 -4.49 12.66 5.50
C ARG A 109 -3.92 11.71 4.46
N GLY A 110 -4.07 12.01 3.17
CA GLY A 110 -3.60 11.15 2.08
C GLY A 110 -4.58 11.10 0.92
N TYR A 111 -4.99 9.88 0.55
CA TYR A 111 -5.83 9.62 -0.61
C TYR A 111 -7.01 8.74 -0.26
N ALA A 112 -8.16 9.03 -0.88
CA ALA A 112 -9.39 8.29 -0.68
C ALA A 112 -10.02 7.90 -2.01
N LEU A 113 -10.61 6.71 -2.04
CA LEU A 113 -11.42 6.25 -3.16
C LEU A 113 -12.89 6.60 -2.86
N THR A 114 -13.56 7.26 -3.80
CA THR A 114 -14.98 7.61 -3.62
C THR A 114 -15.85 6.35 -3.63
N ALA A 115 -17.01 6.40 -2.94
CA ALA A 115 -17.96 5.30 -2.94
C ALA A 115 -18.40 4.91 -4.37
N GLN A 116 -18.72 5.90 -5.20
CA GLN A 116 -19.08 5.69 -6.62
C GLN A 116 -17.95 4.99 -7.40
N SER A 117 -16.69 5.36 -7.16
CA SER A 117 -15.54 4.73 -7.80
C SER A 117 -15.34 3.29 -7.35
N LYS A 118 -15.61 2.99 -6.08
CA LYS A 118 -15.56 1.63 -5.53
C LYS A 118 -16.66 0.75 -6.15
N ASP A 119 -17.87 1.26 -6.28
CA ASP A 119 -18.98 0.56 -6.97
C ASP A 119 -18.64 0.28 -8.43
N ARG A 120 -17.99 1.24 -9.09
CA ARG A 120 -17.58 1.10 -10.49
C ARG A 120 -16.51 0.03 -10.68
N LEU A 121 -15.53 -0.04 -9.78
CA LEU A 121 -14.55 -1.14 -9.76
C LEU A 121 -15.22 -2.49 -9.55
N ASN A 122 -16.16 -2.59 -8.60
CA ASN A 122 -16.92 -3.82 -8.37
C ASN A 122 -17.72 -4.24 -9.62
N ALA A 123 -18.33 -3.28 -10.33
CA ALA A 123 -19.07 -3.54 -11.56
C ALA A 123 -18.15 -4.01 -12.69
N MET A 124 -16.95 -3.43 -12.82
CA MET A 124 -15.95 -3.88 -13.79
C MET A 124 -15.47 -5.28 -13.47
N GLU A 125 -15.28 -5.64 -12.20
CA GLU A 125 -14.91 -7.01 -11.78
C GLU A 125 -16.01 -8.01 -12.12
N ALA A 126 -17.26 -7.71 -11.78
CA ALA A 126 -18.39 -8.61 -12.03
C ALA A 126 -18.64 -8.86 -13.54
N ALA A 127 -18.18 -7.96 -14.41
CA ALA A 127 -18.27 -8.13 -15.86
C ALA A 127 -17.20 -9.06 -16.45
N HIS A 128 -16.18 -9.44 -15.68
CA HIS A 128 -15.02 -10.24 -16.12
C HIS A 128 -14.90 -11.60 -15.38
N VAL A 129 -15.90 -11.96 -14.57
CA VAL A 129 -16.07 -13.31 -13.97
C VAL A 129 -17.13 -14.06 -14.76
#